data_AF-A0A534NF38-F1
#
_entry.id   AF-A0A534NF38-F1
#
_cell.length_a   1.000
_cell.length_b   1.000
_cell.length_c   1.000
_cell.angle_alpha   90.00
_cell.angle_beta   90.00
_cell.angle_gamma   90.00
#
_symmetry.space_group_name_H-M   'P 1'
#
loop_
_entity.id
_entity.type
_entity.pdbx_description
1 polymer ?
#
loop_
_entity_poly.entity_id
_entity_poly.type
_entity_poly.pdbx_seq_one_letter_code
_entity_poly.pdbx_strand_id
1 'polypeptide(L)'
;MAVPMDAADASRRLLRRYIAQESIDLVRAALAVAREEYPDLDEGKYLRLLDRLAEGVQTGLPAGATPERRVGRINTHLFHELGFCGNHNDYYDPRNSFLNEVL
;
A
#
# COMPACT_ATOMS: atom_id res chain seq x y z
N MET A 1 3.73 -20.65 31.50
CA MET A 1 2.79 -19.83 30.72
C MET A 1 3.60 -19.15 29.63
N ALA A 2 3.67 -19.77 28.44
CA ALA A 2 4.40 -19.18 27.32
C ALA A 2 3.59 -17.98 26.83
N VAL A 3 4.19 -16.79 26.85
CA VAL A 3 3.68 -15.66 26.08
C VAL A 3 3.65 -16.15 24.63
N PRO A 4 2.50 -16.14 23.94
CA PRO A 4 2.47 -16.55 22.54
C PRO A 4 3.45 -15.64 21.80
N MET A 5 4.29 -16.21 20.92
CA MET A 5 5.11 -15.44 19.99
C MET A 5 4.21 -14.38 19.31
N ASP A 6 4.30 -13.15 19.79
CA ASP A 6 3.29 -12.11 19.59
C ASP A 6 3.23 -11.75 18.10
N ALA A 7 2.02 -11.62 17.54
CA ALA A 7 1.84 -11.23 16.14
C ALA A 7 2.56 -9.88 15.86
N ALA A 8 2.62 -8.99 16.86
CA ALA A 8 3.39 -7.76 16.80
C ALA A 8 4.90 -8.02 16.62
N ASP A 9 5.47 -9.02 17.30
CA ASP A 9 6.87 -9.40 17.10
C ASP A 9 7.13 -9.97 15.70
N ALA A 10 6.17 -10.69 15.12
CA ALA A 10 6.26 -11.18 13.76
C ALA A 10 6.20 -10.05 12.73
N SER A 11 5.27 -9.10 12.89
CA SER A 11 5.17 -7.90 12.06
C SER A 11 6.47 -7.08 12.10
N ARG A 12 7.01 -6.79 13.28
CA ARG A 12 8.24 -5.99 13.43
C ARG A 12 9.45 -6.66 12.80
N ARG A 13 9.55 -7.99 12.87
CA ARG A 13 10.61 -8.74 12.17
C ARG A 13 10.49 -8.62 10.65
N LEU A 14 9.26 -8.70 10.11
CA LEU A 14 9.02 -8.50 8.68
C LEU A 14 9.39 -7.08 8.25
N LEU A 15 8.94 -6.07 8.99
CA LEU A 15 9.28 -4.67 8.71
C LEU A 15 10.80 -4.46 8.68
N ARG A 16 11.51 -4.93 9.72
CA ARG A 16 12.99 -4.86 9.78
C ARG A 16 13.65 -5.52 8.57
N ARG A 17 13.12 -6.65 8.11
CA ARG A 17 13.62 -7.33 6.92
C ARG A 17 13.43 -6.50 5.65
N TYR A 18 12.28 -5.86 5.48
CA TYR A 18 12.01 -5.06 4.27
C TYR A 18 12.78 -3.75 4.24
N ILE A 19 12.93 -3.06 5.38
CA ILE A 19 13.66 -1.78 5.43
C ILE A 19 15.19 -1.94 5.36
N ALA A 20 15.71 -3.14 5.61
CA ALA A 20 17.15 -3.44 5.51
C ALA A 20 17.62 -3.71 4.07
N GLN A 21 16.71 -3.74 3.09
CA GLN A 21 17.04 -3.92 1.68
C GLN A 21 17.60 -2.62 1.08
N GLU A 22 18.53 -2.72 0.13
CA GLU A 22 19.09 -1.53 -0.56
C GLU A 22 17.99 -0.68 -1.22
N SER A 23 17.03 -1.36 -1.84
CA SER A 23 15.77 -0.78 -2.29
C SER A 23 14.63 -1.30 -1.41
N ILE A 24 14.02 -0.41 -0.64
CA ILE A 24 12.92 -0.78 0.25
C ILE A 24 11.69 -1.11 -0.60
N ASP A 25 11.13 -2.32 -0.41
CA ASP A 25 9.79 -2.65 -0.89
C ASP A 25 8.75 -1.94 0.01
N LEU A 26 8.36 -0.73 -0.41
CA LEU A 26 7.47 0.14 0.37
C LEU A 26 6.10 -0.50 0.63
N VAL A 27 5.59 -1.29 -0.32
CA VAL A 27 4.28 -1.94 -0.20
C VAL A 27 4.33 -2.98 0.90
N ARG A 28 5.32 -3.88 0.85
CA ARG A 28 5.47 -4.92 1.86
C ARG A 28 5.83 -4.35 3.22
N ALA A 29 6.64 -3.29 3.27
CA ALA A 29 6.94 -2.59 4.52
C ALA A 29 5.67 -1.99 5.14
N ALA A 30 4.81 -1.33 4.35
CA ALA A 30 3.55 -0.77 4.83
C ALA A 30 2.55 -1.85 5.29
N LEU A 31 2.44 -2.97 4.56
CA LEU A 31 1.59 -4.10 4.97
C LEU A 31 2.14 -4.82 6.20
N ALA A 32 3.45 -4.84 6.40
CA ALA A 32 4.05 -5.33 7.64
C ALA A 32 3.62 -4.46 8.83
N VAL A 33 3.61 -3.12 8.69
CA VAL A 33 3.07 -2.22 9.73
C VAL A 33 1.60 -2.53 10.01
N ALA A 34 0.78 -2.67 8.98
CA ALA A 34 -0.64 -2.99 9.13
C ALA A 34 -0.90 -4.31 9.86
N ARG A 35 0.00 -5.29 9.76
CA ARG A 35 -0.11 -6.58 10.47
C ARG A 35 -0.02 -6.49 11.99
N GLU A 36 0.40 -5.37 12.57
CA GLU A 36 0.27 -5.18 14.02
C GLU A 36 -1.21 -5.12 14.43
N GLU A 37 -2.06 -4.46 13.63
CA GLU A 37 -3.51 -4.34 13.90
C GLU A 37 -4.32 -5.44 13.19
N TYR A 38 -3.85 -5.93 12.04
CA TYR A 38 -4.51 -6.94 11.22
C TYR A 38 -3.63 -8.19 11.04
N PRO A 39 -3.52 -9.08 12.06
CA PRO A 39 -2.61 -10.23 12.01
C PRO A 39 -2.83 -11.17 10.82
N ASP A 40 -4.10 -11.33 10.40
CA ASP A 40 -4.52 -12.25 9.34
C ASP A 40 -4.50 -11.60 7.93
N LEU A 41 -3.87 -10.43 7.78
CA LEU A 41 -3.81 -9.71 6.52
C LEU A 41 -3.16 -10.56 5.41
N ASP A 42 -3.89 -10.76 4.31
CA ASP A 42 -3.37 -11.36 3.07
C ASP A 42 -2.58 -10.33 2.27
N GLU A 43 -1.27 -10.31 2.46
CA GLU A 43 -0.33 -9.44 1.72
C GLU A 43 -0.46 -9.61 0.20
N GLY A 44 -0.66 -10.84 -0.28
CA GLY A 44 -0.76 -11.14 -1.70
C GLY A 44 -1.98 -10.49 -2.36
N LYS A 45 -3.09 -10.34 -1.63
CA LYS A 45 -4.28 -9.62 -2.11
C LYS A 45 -3.95 -8.17 -2.45
N TYR A 46 -3.21 -7.46 -1.59
CA TYR A 46 -2.91 -6.04 -1.78
C TYR A 46 -1.83 -5.81 -2.84
N LEU A 47 -0.83 -6.71 -2.94
CA LEU A 47 0.13 -6.69 -4.05
C LEU A 47 -0.58 -6.81 -5.40
N ARG A 48 -1.48 -7.81 -5.56
CA ARG A 48 -2.29 -7.97 -6.78
C ARG A 48 -3.25 -6.82 -7.04
N LEU A 49 -3.69 -6.11 -6.00
CA LEU A 49 -4.52 -4.91 -6.16
C LEU A 49 -3.68 -3.78 -6.76
N LEU A 50 -2.49 -3.52 -6.23
CA LEU A 50 -1.59 -2.50 -6.74
C LEU A 50 -1.11 -2.78 -8.16
N ASP A 51 -0.84 -4.04 -8.50
CA ASP A 51 -0.50 -4.44 -9.87
C ASP A 51 -1.64 -4.07 -10.84
N ARG A 52 -2.90 -4.36 -10.47
CA ARG A 52 -4.07 -3.99 -11.27
C ARG A 52 -4.25 -2.47 -11.40
N LEU A 53 -3.99 -1.71 -10.34
CA LEU A 53 -3.99 -0.24 -10.39
C LEU A 53 -2.91 0.27 -11.36
N ALA A 54 -1.71 -0.33 -11.32
CA ALA A 54 -0.63 0.02 -12.23
C ALA A 54 -0.97 -0.31 -13.70
N GLU A 55 -1.59 -1.46 -13.97
CA GLU A 55 -2.08 -1.85 -15.31
C GLU A 55 -3.11 -0.84 -15.86
N GLY A 56 -4.04 -0.39 -15.01
CA GLY A 56 -5.03 0.63 -15.37
C GLY A 56 -4.41 1.99 -15.68
N VAL A 57 -3.35 2.37 -14.97
CA VAL A 57 -2.54 3.55 -15.32
C VAL A 57 -1.87 3.34 -16.68
N GLN A 58 -1.22 2.20 -16.91
CA GLN A 58 -0.46 1.91 -18.13
C GLN A 58 -1.31 1.90 -19.41
N THR A 59 -2.55 1.43 -19.34
CA THR A 59 -3.46 1.30 -20.50
C THR A 59 -3.67 2.64 -21.25
N GLY A 60 -3.59 3.77 -20.55
CA GLY A 60 -3.73 5.11 -21.13
C GLY A 60 -2.42 5.87 -21.33
N LEU A 61 -1.27 5.23 -21.10
CA LEU A 61 0.02 5.91 -21.06
C LEU A 61 0.86 5.60 -22.32
N PRO A 62 1.18 6.61 -23.16
CA PRO A 62 2.05 6.41 -24.32
C PRO A 62 3.44 5.90 -23.94
N ALA A 63 4.04 5.09 -24.81
CA ALA A 63 5.45 4.74 -24.70
C ALA A 63 6.31 6.02 -24.68
N GLY A 64 7.28 6.08 -23.76
CA GLY A 64 8.13 7.26 -23.58
C GLY A 64 7.44 8.48 -22.96
N ALA A 65 6.26 8.33 -22.33
CA ALA A 65 5.61 9.43 -21.62
C ALA A 65 6.56 10.09 -20.60
N THR A 66 6.59 11.42 -20.63
CA THR A 66 7.35 12.24 -19.68
C THR A 66 6.85 12.03 -18.25
N PRO A 67 7.66 12.29 -17.22
CA PRO A 67 7.24 12.16 -15.82
C PRO A 67 5.93 12.90 -15.50
N GLU A 68 5.73 14.09 -16.06
CA GLU A 68 4.52 14.90 -15.84
C GLU A 68 3.28 14.21 -16.42
N ARG A 69 3.39 13.61 -17.61
CA ARG A 69 2.29 12.82 -18.20
C ARG A 69 2.00 11.57 -17.38
N ARG A 70 3.01 10.93 -16.79
CA ARG A 70 2.84 9.76 -15.91
C ARG A 70 2.05 10.15 -14.67
N VAL A 71 2.44 11.24 -13.99
CA VAL A 71 1.71 11.76 -12.82
C VAL A 71 0.28 12.12 -13.19
N GLY A 72 0.06 12.81 -14.33
CA GLY A 72 -1.28 13.14 -14.81
C GLY A 72 -2.16 11.91 -15.04
N ARG A 73 -1.60 10.84 -15.64
CA ARG A 73 -2.32 9.59 -15.84
C ARG A 73 -2.64 8.87 -14.53
N ILE A 74 -1.69 8.83 -13.58
CA ILE A 74 -1.92 8.28 -12.24
C ILE A 74 -3.08 9.02 -11.56
N ASN A 75 -3.06 10.36 -11.57
CA ASN A 75 -4.11 11.15 -10.94
C ASN A 75 -5.48 10.93 -11.60
N THR A 76 -5.51 10.87 -12.94
CA THR A 76 -6.73 10.60 -13.70
C THR A 76 -7.30 9.23 -13.31
N HIS A 77 -6.46 8.20 -13.33
CA HIS A 77 -6.90 6.85 -13.04
C HIS A 77 -7.40 6.70 -11.60
N LEU A 78 -6.61 7.14 -10.62
CA LEU A 78 -6.96 6.95 -9.21
C LEU A 78 -8.12 7.83 -8.77
N PHE A 79 -8.06 9.14 -9.01
CA PHE A 79 -9.01 10.09 -8.41
C PHE A 79 -10.24 10.36 -9.29
N HIS A 80 -10.11 10.30 -10.61
CA HIS A 80 -11.22 10.61 -11.52
C HIS A 80 -11.94 9.36 -12.04
N GLU A 81 -11.21 8.30 -12.38
CA GLU A 81 -11.82 7.05 -12.90
C GLU A 81 -12.26 6.12 -11.76
N LEU A 82 -11.39 5.89 -10.77
CA LEU A 82 -11.67 5.00 -9.64
C LEU A 82 -12.29 5.72 -8.42
N GLY A 83 -12.27 7.06 -8.41
CA GLY A 83 -12.92 7.85 -7.37
C GLY A 83 -12.22 7.82 -6.01
N PHE A 84 -10.92 7.50 -5.96
CA PHE A 84 -10.15 7.63 -4.73
C PHE A 84 -10.30 9.06 -4.18
N CYS A 85 -10.41 9.17 -2.87
CA CYS A 85 -10.51 10.45 -2.20
C CYS A 85 -9.96 10.35 -0.78
N GLY A 86 -9.53 11.48 -0.23
CA GLY A 86 -9.15 11.54 1.18
C GLY A 86 -10.36 11.33 2.09
N ASN A 87 -10.10 10.83 3.30
CA ASN A 87 -11.10 10.82 4.36
C ASN A 87 -11.27 12.24 4.92
N HIS A 88 -12.23 12.99 4.37
CA HIS A 88 -12.53 14.36 4.79
C HIS A 88 -13.40 14.43 6.04
N ASN A 89 -14.05 13.32 6.41
CA ASN A 89 -14.95 13.25 7.55
C ASN A 89 -14.16 13.06 8.85
N ASP A 90 -13.12 12.24 8.82
CA ASP A 90 -12.21 12.02 9.93
C ASP A 90 -10.77 11.87 9.43
N TYR A 91 -10.12 13.02 9.19
CA TYR A 91 -8.76 13.06 8.68
C TYR A 91 -7.74 12.39 9.63
N TYR A 92 -8.01 12.41 10.93
CA TYR A 92 -7.11 11.89 11.97
C TYR A 92 -7.41 10.46 12.40
N ASP A 93 -8.34 9.78 11.72
CA ASP A 93 -8.59 8.35 11.95
C ASP A 93 -7.27 7.56 11.77
N PRO A 94 -6.80 6.83 12.81
CA PRO A 94 -5.58 6.03 12.72
C PRO A 94 -5.59 5.03 11.55
N ARG A 95 -6.79 4.57 11.13
CA ARG A 95 -6.96 3.67 9.99
C ARG A 95 -6.46 4.27 8.68
N ASN A 96 -6.47 5.60 8.53
CA ASN A 96 -5.92 6.30 7.36
C ASN A 96 -4.40 6.05 7.19
N SER A 97 -3.71 5.51 8.21
CA SER A 97 -2.28 5.17 8.15
C SER A 97 -2.00 3.74 7.67
N PHE A 98 -3.02 2.90 7.53
CA PHE A 98 -2.86 1.51 7.11
C PHE A 98 -3.18 1.33 5.63
N LEU A 99 -2.21 0.81 4.87
CA LEU A 99 -2.35 0.66 3.42
C LEU A 99 -3.57 -0.18 3.03
N ASN A 100 -3.96 -1.18 3.83
CA ASN A 100 -5.14 -2.01 3.56
C ASN A 100 -6.48 -1.30 3.76
N GLU A 101 -6.51 -0.20 4.52
CA GLU A 101 -7.73 0.57 4.78
C GLU A 101 -7.92 1.71 3.77
N VAL A 102 -6.84 2.10 3.07
CA VAL A 102 -6.86 3.22 2.10
C VAL A 102 -6.76 2.78 0.64
N LEU A 103 -6.64 1.47 0.38
CA LEU A 103 -6.66 0.85 -0.95
C LEU A 103 -8.00 0.17 -1.23
#